data_AF-A0A0Q6JRN2-F1
#
_entry.id   AF-A0A0Q6JRN2-F1
#
_cell.length_a   1.000
_cell.length_b   1.000
_cell.length_c   1.000
_cell.angle_alpha   90.00
_cell.angle_beta   90.00
_cell.angle_gamma   90.00
#
_symmetry.space_group_name_H-M   'P 1'
#
loop_
_entity.id
_entity.type
_entity.pdbx_description
1 polymer ?
#
loop_
_entity_poly.entity_id
_entity_poly.type
_entity_poly.pdbx_seq_one_letter_code
_entity_poly.pdbx_strand_id
1 'polypeptide(L)'
;MKAIHLAAVAVFSFGTTSAQAAVFNWKISGAFTGSGQLTTTDTPFIYDKLDDPISGQSGSGYLVTAMTGKFASRGSTLRDVSLVKADPNAAPYWATNLLYPSGAAPFLDSGGLLFKTSVRTYALFGMETCSASSGAGDATDCTIAPAIGYPGIGESRAVTFTITAVPEPGTWAMMLVGFGMVASVARYRRRKTNIVYA
;
A
#
# COMPACT_ATOMS: atom_id res chain seq x y z
N MET A 1 31.82 54.40 3.97
CA MET A 1 32.00 53.03 3.46
C MET A 1 31.03 52.13 4.22
N LYS A 2 30.03 51.53 3.56
CA LYS A 2 28.99 50.72 4.21
C LYS A 2 29.32 49.24 4.04
N ALA A 3 29.53 48.54 5.15
CA ALA A 3 29.85 47.12 5.20
C ALA A 3 28.66 46.29 4.67
N ILE A 4 28.89 45.55 3.59
CA ILE A 4 27.98 44.55 3.05
C ILE A 4 28.18 43.29 3.88
N HIS A 5 27.26 42.99 4.79
CA HIS A 5 27.29 41.73 5.54
C HIS A 5 26.85 40.58 4.62
N LEU A 6 27.82 39.73 4.26
CA LEU A 6 27.60 38.40 3.70
C LEU A 6 26.75 37.59 4.69
N ALA A 7 25.49 37.32 4.35
CA ALA A 7 24.70 36.32 5.05
C ALA A 7 25.11 34.94 4.52
N ALA A 8 25.88 34.20 5.32
CA ALA A 8 26.21 32.81 5.03
C ALA A 8 24.92 31.97 5.05
N VAL A 9 24.53 31.45 3.89
CA VAL A 9 23.44 30.49 3.77
C VAL A 9 23.99 29.14 4.23
N ALA A 10 23.70 28.78 5.47
CA ALA A 10 23.96 27.44 5.98
C ALA A 10 23.00 26.46 5.28
N VAL A 11 23.54 25.69 4.34
CA VAL A 11 22.83 24.56 3.74
C VAL A 11 22.75 23.46 4.79
N PHE A 12 21.59 23.31 5.43
CA PHE A 12 21.32 22.14 6.27
C PHE A 12 21.03 20.95 5.37
N SER A 13 21.98 20.03 5.27
CA SER A 13 21.75 18.69 4.72
C SER A 13 20.91 17.90 5.72
N PHE A 14 19.61 17.81 5.46
CA PHE A 14 18.73 16.90 6.18
C PHE A 14 19.09 15.47 5.78
N GLY A 15 19.71 14.73 6.70
CA GLY A 15 19.94 13.30 6.53
C GLY A 15 18.59 12.61 6.39
N THR A 16 18.38 11.93 5.26
CA THR A 16 17.18 11.12 5.04
C THR A 16 17.26 9.91 5.97
N THR A 17 16.46 9.89 7.04
CA THR A 17 16.27 8.67 7.82
C THR A 17 15.59 7.62 6.96
N SER A 18 15.91 6.34 7.17
CA SER A 18 15.25 5.20 6.53
C SER A 18 13.73 5.36 6.61
N ALA A 19 13.06 5.21 5.46
CA ALA A 19 11.60 5.30 5.37
C ALA A 19 10.96 4.29 6.32
N GLN A 20 9.91 4.70 7.03
CA GLN A 20 9.17 3.77 7.86
C GLN A 20 8.37 2.80 6.98
N ALA A 21 8.06 1.63 7.54
CA ALA A 21 7.13 0.67 6.95
C ALA A 21 5.86 1.37 6.44
N ALA A 22 5.53 1.19 5.15
CA ALA A 22 4.35 1.82 4.59
C ALA A 22 3.08 1.16 5.16
N VAL A 23 2.17 2.00 5.64
CA VAL A 23 0.87 1.60 6.18
C VAL A 23 -0.20 1.92 5.15
N PHE A 24 -1.06 0.94 4.90
CA PHE A 24 -2.17 1.10 3.98
C PHE A 24 -3.49 0.77 4.66
N ASN A 25 -4.50 1.61 4.48
CA ASN A 25 -5.86 1.21 4.84
C ASN A 25 -6.40 0.29 3.74
N TRP A 26 -7.06 -0.79 4.13
CA TRP A 26 -7.74 -1.69 3.22
C TRP A 26 -9.24 -1.74 3.51
N LYS A 27 -10.04 -2.01 2.47
CA LYS A 27 -11.48 -2.24 2.57
C LYS A 27 -11.92 -3.29 1.56
N ILE A 28 -12.80 -4.18 2.01
CA ILE A 28 -13.43 -5.25 1.22
C ILE A 28 -14.95 -5.03 1.23
N SER A 29 -15.60 -5.13 0.08
CA SER A 29 -17.07 -5.14 -0.04
C SER A 29 -17.57 -6.16 -1.06
N GLY A 30 -18.84 -6.58 -0.93
CA GLY A 30 -19.50 -7.57 -1.79
C GLY A 30 -19.97 -8.79 -1.00
N ALA A 31 -19.56 -9.99 -1.43
CA ALA A 31 -19.85 -11.25 -0.72
C ALA A 31 -19.13 -11.38 0.63
N PHE A 32 -18.11 -10.55 0.84
CA PHE A 32 -17.38 -10.40 2.09
C PHE A 32 -17.33 -8.91 2.43
N THR A 33 -17.17 -8.60 3.72
CA THR A 33 -17.01 -7.22 4.18
C THR A 33 -15.90 -7.13 5.20
N GLY A 34 -15.13 -6.05 5.15
CA GLY A 34 -14.10 -5.80 6.13
C GLY A 34 -13.33 -4.53 5.86
N SER A 35 -12.59 -4.09 6.86
CA SER A 35 -11.66 -2.97 6.73
C SER A 35 -10.60 -3.01 7.82
N GLY A 36 -9.45 -2.40 7.55
CA GLY A 36 -8.36 -2.32 8.51
C GLY A 36 -7.10 -1.72 7.94
N GLN A 37 -5.95 -2.16 8.46
CA GLN A 37 -4.63 -1.71 8.02
C GLN A 37 -3.73 -2.87 7.62
N LEU A 38 -2.93 -2.65 6.58
CA LEU A 38 -1.78 -3.44 6.18
C LEU A 38 -0.53 -2.67 6.55
N THR A 39 0.45 -3.35 7.13
CA THR A 39 1.81 -2.83 7.29
C THR A 39 2.72 -3.62 6.35
N THR A 40 3.57 -2.91 5.61
CA THR A 40 4.49 -3.53 4.66
C THR A 40 5.95 -3.29 5.03
N THR A 41 6.88 -3.98 4.38
CA THR A 41 8.30 -3.61 4.41
C THR A 41 8.53 -2.23 3.80
N ASP A 42 9.58 -1.55 4.25
CA ASP A 42 10.08 -0.30 3.69
C ASP A 42 10.87 -0.50 2.38
N THR A 43 11.40 -1.72 2.21
CA THR A 43 12.15 -2.15 1.05
C THR A 43 11.33 -3.12 0.20
N PRO A 44 11.43 -3.04 -1.13
CA PRO A 44 10.79 -4.03 -1.97
C PRO A 44 11.34 -5.42 -1.67
N PHE A 45 10.45 -6.40 -1.62
CA PHE A 45 10.80 -7.79 -1.48
C PHE A 45 11.54 -8.25 -2.74
N ILE A 46 12.77 -8.71 -2.55
CA ILE A 46 13.58 -9.33 -3.59
C ILE A 46 13.49 -10.82 -3.34
N TYR A 47 12.88 -11.56 -4.25
CA TYR A 47 13.00 -13.02 -4.25
C TYR A 47 14.48 -13.37 -4.34
N ASP A 48 14.98 -14.18 -3.40
CA ASP A 48 16.31 -14.74 -3.53
C ASP A 48 16.34 -15.59 -4.82
N LYS A 49 17.44 -15.53 -5.56
CA LYS A 49 17.57 -15.92 -6.98
C LYS A 49 17.27 -17.40 -7.31
N LEU A 50 16.79 -18.17 -6.34
CA LEU A 50 16.50 -19.60 -6.44
C LEU A 50 15.01 -19.90 -6.65
N ASP A 51 14.11 -18.95 -6.38
CA ASP A 51 12.70 -19.06 -6.73
C ASP A 51 12.42 -18.12 -7.90
N ASP A 52 12.19 -18.68 -9.10
CA ASP A 52 11.81 -17.88 -10.27
C ASP A 52 10.58 -17.02 -9.91
N PRO A 53 10.58 -15.72 -10.22
CA PRO A 53 9.39 -14.89 -10.02
C PRO A 53 8.21 -15.57 -10.73
N ILE A 54 7.05 -15.61 -10.07
CA ILE A 54 5.83 -16.16 -10.67
C ILE A 54 5.68 -15.51 -12.06
N SER A 55 5.65 -16.35 -13.10
CA SER A 55 5.68 -15.93 -14.50
C SER A 55 4.66 -14.82 -14.75
N GLY A 56 5.12 -13.64 -15.16
CA GLY A 56 4.28 -12.45 -15.40
C GLY A 56 4.42 -11.32 -14.38
N GLN A 57 5.17 -11.49 -13.29
CA GLN A 57 5.47 -10.41 -12.35
C GLN A 57 6.82 -9.76 -12.65
N SER A 58 6.79 -8.54 -13.18
CA SER A 58 8.00 -7.76 -13.48
C SER A 58 8.28 -6.63 -12.47
N GLY A 59 7.48 -6.51 -11.41
CA GLY A 59 7.57 -5.43 -10.43
C GLY A 59 8.02 -5.89 -9.04
N SER A 60 8.80 -5.07 -8.35
CA SER A 60 9.14 -5.32 -6.95
C SER A 60 7.92 -5.02 -6.05
N GLY A 61 7.38 -6.04 -5.39
CA GLY A 61 6.31 -5.89 -4.40
C GLY A 61 6.88 -5.57 -3.01
N TYR A 62 6.04 -5.08 -2.09
CA TYR A 62 6.40 -4.94 -0.67
C TYR A 62 5.78 -6.08 0.14
N LEU A 63 6.55 -6.69 1.03
CA LEU A 63 6.05 -7.77 1.87
C LEU A 63 5.12 -7.19 2.93
N VAL A 64 3.86 -7.66 2.96
CA VAL A 64 2.93 -7.36 4.05
C VAL A 64 3.41 -8.12 5.29
N THR A 65 3.76 -7.38 6.34
CA THR A 65 4.31 -7.90 7.60
C THR A 65 3.25 -7.94 8.70
N ALA A 66 2.19 -7.15 8.59
CA ALA A 66 1.05 -7.20 9.48
C ALA A 66 -0.26 -6.85 8.76
N MET A 67 -1.35 -7.42 9.25
CA MET A 67 -2.71 -7.11 8.85
C MET A 67 -3.56 -7.03 10.11
N THR A 68 -4.26 -5.92 10.29
CA THR A 68 -5.21 -5.69 11.38
C THR A 68 -6.54 -5.22 10.81
N GLY A 69 -7.59 -5.24 11.63
CA GLY A 69 -8.92 -4.78 11.25
C GLY A 69 -10.00 -5.80 11.55
N LYS A 70 -11.15 -5.67 10.87
CA LYS A 70 -12.30 -6.54 11.03
C LYS A 70 -12.74 -7.12 9.69
N PHE A 71 -13.15 -8.38 9.67
CA PHE A 71 -13.62 -9.09 8.48
C PHE A 71 -14.79 -10.02 8.79
N ALA A 72 -15.72 -10.16 7.84
CA ALA A 72 -16.88 -11.04 7.89
C ALA A 72 -17.20 -11.59 6.50
N SER A 73 -17.66 -12.85 6.45
CA SER A 73 -18.43 -13.36 5.31
C SER A 73 -19.86 -12.83 5.36
N ARG A 74 -20.57 -12.83 4.22
CA ARG A 74 -21.95 -12.34 4.11
C ARG A 74 -22.85 -12.87 5.23
N GLY A 75 -23.46 -11.95 5.97
CA GLY A 75 -24.40 -12.27 7.07
C GLY A 75 -23.74 -12.75 8.37
N SER A 76 -22.41 -12.74 8.46
CA SER A 76 -21.68 -13.10 9.68
C SER A 76 -21.21 -11.86 10.47
N THR A 77 -20.85 -12.08 11.74
CA THR A 77 -20.28 -11.04 12.60
C THR A 77 -18.85 -10.69 12.19
N LEU A 78 -18.53 -9.40 12.23
CA LEU A 78 -17.16 -8.89 12.06
C LEU A 78 -16.20 -9.46 13.12
N ARG A 79 -15.07 -9.99 12.66
CA ARG A 79 -14.04 -10.62 13.50
C ARG A 79 -12.69 -9.99 13.26
N ASP A 80 -11.85 -9.96 14.29
CA ASP A 80 -10.48 -9.51 14.14
C ASP A 80 -9.73 -10.35 13.12
N VAL A 81 -8.94 -9.67 12.29
CA VAL A 81 -8.03 -10.31 11.35
C VAL A 81 -6.60 -10.26 11.89
N SER A 82 -5.84 -11.28 11.51
CA SER A 82 -4.39 -11.30 11.66
C SER A 82 -3.78 -11.88 10.41
N LEU A 83 -2.60 -11.37 10.04
CA LEU A 83 -1.83 -11.91 8.93
C LEU A 83 -1.38 -13.34 9.26
N VAL A 84 -1.42 -14.23 8.27
CA VAL A 84 -0.75 -15.53 8.34
C VAL A 84 0.60 -15.38 7.64
N LYS A 85 1.66 -15.91 8.27
CA LYS A 85 3.01 -15.85 7.71
C LYS A 85 3.01 -16.40 6.27
N ALA A 86 3.68 -15.69 5.36
CA ALA A 86 3.88 -16.17 4.00
C ALA A 86 4.68 -17.47 4.03
N ASP A 87 4.21 -18.46 3.27
CA ASP A 87 4.93 -19.70 3.01
C ASP A 87 4.61 -20.13 1.57
N PRO A 88 5.45 -19.79 0.59
CA PRO A 88 5.18 -20.11 -0.81
C PRO A 88 5.21 -21.61 -1.08
N ASN A 89 5.79 -22.42 -0.18
CA ASN A 89 6.04 -23.84 -0.38
C ASN A 89 5.14 -24.75 0.48
N ALA A 90 4.40 -24.21 1.45
CA ALA A 90 3.51 -24.99 2.30
C ALA A 90 2.09 -25.09 1.72
N ALA A 91 1.77 -26.26 1.17
CA ALA A 91 0.38 -26.64 0.91
C ALA A 91 -0.42 -26.71 2.24
N PRO A 92 -1.72 -26.36 2.24
CA PRO A 92 -2.55 -25.91 1.10
C PRO A 92 -2.49 -24.40 0.84
N TYR A 93 -1.56 -23.66 1.44
CA TYR A 93 -1.58 -22.21 1.57
C TYR A 93 -0.44 -21.55 0.79
N TRP A 94 -0.55 -21.49 -0.53
CA TRP A 94 0.39 -20.72 -1.35
C TRP A 94 0.05 -19.23 -1.23
N ALA A 95 0.84 -18.49 -0.46
CA ALA A 95 0.70 -17.04 -0.36
C ALA A 95 2.06 -16.34 -0.27
N THR A 96 2.20 -15.31 -1.10
CA THR A 96 3.40 -14.45 -1.15
C THR A 96 3.30 -13.32 -0.15
N ASN A 97 2.07 -12.89 0.20
CA ASN A 97 1.79 -11.68 0.97
C ASN A 97 2.47 -10.44 0.39
N LEU A 98 2.62 -10.37 -0.93
CA LEU A 98 3.22 -9.22 -1.60
C LEU A 98 2.15 -8.23 -2.03
N LEU A 99 2.41 -6.95 -1.75
CA LEU A 99 1.60 -5.83 -2.18
C LEU A 99 2.37 -5.06 -3.27
N TYR A 100 1.80 -4.95 -4.46
CA TYR A 100 2.45 -4.28 -5.58
C TYR A 100 1.94 -2.84 -5.73
N PRO A 101 2.81 -1.83 -5.55
CA PRO A 101 2.48 -0.42 -5.69
C PRO A 101 2.47 0.01 -7.17
N SER A 102 1.78 -0.67 -8.08
CA SER A 102 1.81 -0.28 -9.50
C SER A 102 0.63 0.61 -9.87
N GLY A 103 0.89 1.70 -10.60
CA GLY A 103 -0.17 2.53 -11.20
C GLY A 103 -1.00 3.31 -10.18
N ALA A 104 -2.31 3.42 -10.44
CA ALA A 104 -3.23 4.24 -9.65
C ALA A 104 -3.74 3.57 -8.36
N ALA A 105 -3.60 2.24 -8.23
CA ALA A 105 -4.07 1.49 -7.07
C ALA A 105 -3.16 0.29 -6.79
N PRO A 106 -2.73 0.08 -5.53
CA PRO A 106 -1.99 -1.12 -5.16
C PRO A 106 -2.81 -2.39 -5.44
N PHE A 107 -2.16 -3.45 -5.94
CA PHE A 107 -2.81 -4.71 -6.24
C PHE A 107 -2.10 -5.90 -5.60
N LEU A 108 -2.82 -7.02 -5.51
CA LEU A 108 -2.32 -8.31 -5.04
C LEU A 108 -2.16 -9.24 -6.23
N ASP A 109 -1.13 -10.07 -6.20
CA ASP A 109 -0.91 -11.05 -7.24
C ASP A 109 -1.79 -12.30 -7.09
N SER A 110 -1.55 -13.31 -7.94
CA SER A 110 -2.19 -14.61 -7.84
C SER A 110 -1.84 -15.33 -6.54
N GLY A 111 -0.63 -15.18 -6.01
CA GLY A 111 -0.24 -15.71 -4.69
C GLY A 111 -1.03 -15.07 -3.54
N GLY A 112 -1.39 -13.80 -3.68
CA GLY A 112 -2.29 -13.10 -2.79
C GLY A 112 -1.78 -12.89 -1.37
N LEU A 113 -2.74 -12.55 -0.52
CA LEU A 113 -2.60 -12.23 0.90
C LEU A 113 -3.36 -13.25 1.74
N LEU A 114 -2.66 -13.93 2.64
CA LEU A 114 -3.24 -14.91 3.55
C LEU A 114 -3.47 -14.31 4.92
N PHE A 115 -4.71 -14.40 5.40
CA PHE A 115 -5.09 -13.89 6.70
C PHE A 115 -6.07 -14.82 7.40
N LYS A 116 -6.17 -14.70 8.72
CA LYS A 116 -7.08 -15.50 9.53
C LYS A 116 -7.94 -14.62 10.41
N THR A 117 -9.16 -15.10 10.63
CA THR A 117 -10.05 -14.66 11.70
C THR A 117 -9.99 -15.65 12.86
N SER A 118 -10.74 -15.40 13.93
CA SER A 118 -10.91 -16.38 15.01
C SER A 118 -11.58 -17.70 14.60
N VAL A 119 -12.18 -17.77 13.40
CA VAL A 119 -12.94 -18.95 12.94
C VAL A 119 -12.27 -19.64 11.76
N ARG A 120 -11.63 -18.88 10.87
CA ARG A 120 -11.21 -19.40 9.57
C ARG A 120 -10.09 -18.58 8.94
N THR A 121 -9.31 -19.25 8.10
CA THR A 121 -8.28 -18.67 7.21
C THR A 121 -8.89 -18.37 5.84
N TYR A 122 -8.48 -17.24 5.27
CA TYR A 122 -8.93 -16.73 3.98
C TYR A 122 -7.70 -16.34 3.14
N ALA A 123 -7.82 -16.48 1.83
CA ALA A 123 -6.88 -15.92 0.88
C ALA A 123 -7.59 -14.83 0.07
N LEU A 124 -6.93 -13.67 -0.05
CA LEU A 124 -7.32 -12.59 -0.95
C LEU A 124 -6.29 -12.51 -2.07
N PHE A 125 -6.69 -12.74 -3.31
CA PHE A 125 -5.76 -12.83 -4.44
C PHE A 125 -6.35 -12.19 -5.69
N GLY A 126 -5.50 -11.86 -6.65
CA GLY A 126 -5.93 -11.51 -7.99
C GLY A 126 -6.39 -12.76 -8.73
N MET A 127 -7.66 -12.83 -9.11
CA MET A 127 -8.15 -13.82 -10.06
C MET A 127 -8.22 -13.21 -11.45
N GLU A 128 -7.71 -13.92 -12.44
CA GLU A 128 -7.89 -13.55 -13.82
C GLU A 128 -9.30 -13.95 -14.26
N THR A 129 -10.12 -12.96 -14.57
CA THR A 129 -11.43 -13.13 -15.18
C THR A 129 -11.35 -12.74 -16.63
N CYS A 130 -11.37 -13.74 -17.50
CA CYS A 130 -11.47 -13.54 -18.94
C CYS A 130 -12.94 -13.53 -19.34
N SER A 131 -13.36 -12.47 -20.03
CA SER A 131 -14.65 -12.52 -20.72
C SER A 131 -14.49 -13.52 -21.85
N ALA A 132 -15.29 -14.60 -21.86
CA ALA A 132 -15.39 -15.43 -23.04
C ALA A 132 -15.92 -14.54 -24.17
N SER A 133 -15.04 -14.12 -25.08
CA SER A 133 -15.46 -13.64 -26.38
C SER A 133 -16.35 -14.75 -26.95
N SER A 134 -17.48 -14.39 -27.55
CA SER A 134 -18.57 -15.30 -27.94
C SER A 134 -18.21 -16.34 -29.01
N GLY A 135 -16.93 -16.61 -29.25
CA GLY A 135 -16.41 -17.67 -30.10
C GLY A 135 -15.18 -18.30 -29.45
N ALA A 136 -15.20 -19.62 -29.30
CA ALA A 136 -14.14 -20.41 -28.69
C ALA A 136 -12.77 -20.12 -29.34
N GLY A 137 -11.81 -19.66 -28.55
CA GLY A 137 -10.40 -19.79 -28.90
C GLY A 137 -9.46 -18.72 -28.35
N ASP A 138 -9.93 -17.48 -28.15
CA ASP A 138 -9.02 -16.39 -27.81
C ASP A 138 -9.62 -15.49 -26.72
N ALA A 139 -9.17 -15.72 -25.49
CA ALA A 139 -9.47 -14.88 -24.34
C ALA A 139 -8.66 -13.58 -24.46
N THR A 140 -9.06 -12.69 -25.37
CA THR A 140 -8.33 -11.44 -25.65
C THR A 140 -8.57 -10.34 -24.63
N ASP A 141 -9.53 -10.50 -23.71
CA ASP A 141 -9.85 -9.51 -22.68
C ASP A 141 -9.95 -10.17 -21.30
N CYS A 142 -8.78 -10.34 -20.68
CA CYS A 142 -8.64 -10.83 -19.32
C CYS A 142 -8.37 -9.65 -18.38
N THR A 143 -9.16 -9.57 -17.33
CA THR A 143 -9.01 -8.56 -16.28
C THR A 143 -8.69 -9.27 -14.97
N ILE A 144 -7.73 -8.74 -14.20
CA ILE A 144 -7.45 -9.24 -12.86
C ILE A 144 -8.41 -8.56 -11.89
N ALA A 145 -9.29 -9.34 -11.28
CA ALA A 145 -10.22 -8.88 -10.26
C ALA A 145 -9.83 -9.47 -8.89
N PRO A 146 -9.92 -8.70 -7.79
CA PRO A 146 -9.66 -9.24 -6.48
C PRO A 146 -10.77 -10.22 -6.07
N ALA A 147 -10.38 -11.35 -5.52
CA ALA A 147 -11.29 -12.36 -5.03
C ALA A 147 -10.85 -12.90 -3.68
N ILE A 148 -11.85 -13.34 -2.91
CA ILE A 148 -11.62 -14.00 -1.63
C ILE A 148 -12.11 -15.42 -1.74
N GLY A 149 -11.21 -16.33 -1.37
CA GLY A 149 -11.48 -17.75 -1.31
C GLY A 149 -11.01 -18.34 0.00
N TYR A 150 -11.43 -19.57 0.20
CA TYR A 150 -10.87 -20.41 1.25
C TYR A 150 -9.72 -21.21 0.65
N PRO A 151 -8.55 -21.23 1.29
CA PRO A 151 -7.42 -21.99 0.76
C PRO A 151 -7.77 -23.48 0.68
N GLY A 152 -7.48 -24.12 -0.46
CA GLY A 152 -7.68 -25.55 -0.67
C GLY A 152 -9.12 -26.01 -0.92
N ILE A 153 -10.11 -25.12 -0.90
CA ILE A 153 -11.50 -25.45 -1.33
C ILE A 153 -11.89 -24.46 -2.42
N GLY A 154 -12.17 -24.96 -3.63
CA GLY A 154 -12.30 -24.18 -4.87
C GLY A 154 -13.43 -23.15 -4.93
N GLU A 155 -13.98 -22.72 -3.80
CA GLU A 155 -14.94 -21.63 -3.71
C GLU A 155 -14.21 -20.30 -3.52
N SER A 156 -14.20 -19.49 -4.57
CA SER A 156 -13.73 -18.11 -4.55
C SER A 156 -14.83 -17.18 -5.02
N ARG A 157 -14.92 -15.98 -4.46
CA ARG A 157 -15.88 -14.96 -4.87
C ARG A 157 -15.18 -13.65 -5.16
N ALA A 158 -15.53 -13.03 -6.27
CA ALA A 158 -15.10 -11.68 -6.59
C ALA A 158 -15.55 -10.71 -5.49
N VAL A 159 -14.66 -9.78 -5.14
CA VAL A 159 -14.91 -8.71 -4.18
C VAL A 159 -14.43 -7.39 -4.75
N THR A 160 -14.87 -6.30 -4.17
CA THR A 160 -14.18 -5.02 -4.34
C THR A 160 -13.16 -4.88 -3.23
N PHE A 161 -11.90 -4.73 -3.60
CA PHE A 161 -10.80 -4.51 -2.68
C PHE A 161 -10.15 -3.17 -2.99
N THR A 162 -10.08 -2.28 -2.01
CA THR A 162 -9.47 -0.96 -2.15
C THR A 162 -8.37 -0.80 -1.12
N ILE A 163 -7.22 -0.29 -1.55
CA ILE A 163 -6.09 0.04 -0.70
C ILE A 163 -5.78 1.54 -0.88
N THR A 164 -5.58 2.25 0.23
CA THR A 164 -5.12 3.65 0.21
C THR A 164 -3.92 3.81 1.12
N ALA A 165 -2.85 4.42 0.61
CA ALA A 165 -1.68 4.76 1.41
C ALA A 165 -2.07 5.73 2.54
N VAL A 166 -1.61 5.45 3.76
CA VAL A 166 -1.71 6.38 4.88
C VAL A 166 -0.51 7.32 4.77
N PRO A 167 -0.70 8.65 4.66
CA PRO A 167 0.42 9.57 4.60
C PRO A 167 1.28 9.42 5.86
N GLU A 168 2.58 9.24 5.67
CA GLU A 168 3.49 9.02 6.78
C GLU A 168 3.51 10.26 7.71
N PRO A 169 3.58 10.08 9.04
CA PRO A 169 3.73 11.19 9.98
C PRO A 169 4.92 12.11 9.62
N GLY A 170 5.98 11.54 9.05
CA GLY A 170 7.14 12.29 8.54
C GLY A 170 6.79 13.24 7.39
N THR A 171 5.90 12.83 6.49
CA THR A 171 5.43 13.70 5.39
C THR A 171 4.69 14.91 5.93
N TRP A 172 3.81 14.72 6.92
CA TRP A 172 3.13 15.83 7.59
C TRP A 172 4.11 16.76 8.28
N ALA A 173 5.08 16.21 9.00
CA ALA A 173 6.12 16.99 9.67
C ALA A 173 6.93 17.82 8.65
N MET A 174 7.37 17.22 7.54
CA MET A 174 8.10 17.94 6.48
C MET A 174 7.25 19.04 5.82
N MET A 175 5.96 18.79 5.58
CA MET A 175 5.05 19.82 5.06
C MET A 175 4.91 20.97 6.05
N LEU A 176 4.66 20.67 7.33
CA LEU A 176 4.53 21.69 8.37
C LEU A 176 5.82 22.50 8.55
N VAL A 177 6.98 21.85 8.52
CA VAL A 177 8.28 22.53 8.56
C VAL A 177 8.45 23.42 7.33
N GLY A 178 8.15 22.94 6.13
CA GLY A 178 8.19 23.73 4.90
C GLY A 178 7.29 24.97 4.97
N PHE A 179 6.04 24.80 5.40
CA PHE A 179 5.12 25.93 5.60
C PHE A 179 5.59 26.89 6.69
N GLY A 180 6.15 26.39 7.78
CA GLY A 180 6.72 27.20 8.86
C GLY A 180 7.89 28.07 8.38
N MET A 181 8.77 27.51 7.52
CA MET A 181 9.87 28.26 6.92
C MET A 181 9.36 29.37 5.98
N VAL A 182 8.44 29.06 5.08
CA VAL A 182 7.85 30.04 4.14
C VAL A 182 7.15 31.17 4.91
N ALA A 183 6.34 30.83 5.92
CA ALA A 183 5.66 31.80 6.77
C ALA A 183 6.65 32.70 7.52
N SER A 184 7.75 32.14 8.01
CA SER A 184 8.81 32.89 8.72
C SER A 184 9.50 33.92 7.82
N VAL A 185 9.85 33.52 6.59
CA VAL A 185 10.45 34.43 5.60
C VAL A 185 9.48 35.54 5.19
N ALA A 186 8.21 35.19 4.93
CA ALA A 186 7.18 36.17 4.60
C ALA A 186 6.98 37.20 5.73
N ARG A 187 7.00 36.75 7.00
CA ARG A 187 6.90 37.63 8.17
C ARG A 187 8.11 38.56 8.29
N TYR A 188 9.32 38.09 7.97
CA TYR A 188 10.52 38.92 8.03
C TYR A 188 10.49 40.05 6.98
N ARG A 189 10.04 39.78 5.75
CA ARG A 189 9.97 40.81 4.68
C ARG A 189 8.99 41.95 4.99
N ARG A 190 7.86 41.67 5.65
CA ARG A 190 6.83 42.69 5.96
C ARG A 190 7.29 43.77 6.94
N ARG A 191 8.38 43.56 7.69
CA ARG A 191 8.87 44.54 8.69
C ARG A 191 9.59 45.77 8.10
N LYS A 192 9.74 45.88 6.76
CA LYS A 192 10.51 46.96 6.12
C LYS A 192 9.70 47.87 5.17
N THR A 193 8.38 48.00 5.36
CA THR A 193 7.60 48.98 4.60
C THR A 193 7.81 50.38 5.19
N ASN A 194 8.72 51.17 4.60
CA ASN A 194 8.78 52.62 4.84
C ASN A 194 7.57 53.26 4.17
N ILE A 195 6.60 53.69 4.97
CA ILE A 195 5.49 54.50 4.49
C ILE A 195 5.99 55.95 4.42
N VAL A 196 6.08 56.50 3.20
CA VAL A 196 6.34 57.92 2.97
C VAL A 196 5.00 58.57 2.68
N TYR A 197 4.62 59.56 3.49
CA TYR A 197 3.44 60.38 3.25
C TYR A 197 3.81 61.57 2.36
N ALA A 198 2.91 61.93 1.45
CA ALA A 198 3.02 63.07 0.53
C ALA A 198 2.48 64.36 1.17
#